data_AF-A0A0C3E475-F1
#
_entry.id   AF-A0A0C3E475-F1
#
_cell.length_a   1.000
_cell.length_b   1.000
_cell.length_c   1.000
_cell.angle_alpha   90.00
_cell.angle_beta   90.00
_cell.angle_gamma   90.00
#
_symmetry.space_group_name_H-M   'P 1'
#
loop_
_entity.id
_entity.type
_entity.pdbx_description
1 polymer ?
#
loop_
_entity_poly.entity_id
_entity_poly.type
_entity_poly.pdbx_seq_one_letter_code
_entity_poly.pdbx_strand_id
1 'polypeptide(L)'
;MHDSTSHGAGHECVASSTQLRTDKILAVQNSNKAYVAPLPDIHRNNIRIKQLLFVAACVANASLLGLPIEGLDCDSAESPFFRNCISESAAKDSCLNDFLHLNTYLRPSATQLTICHHPYIDVLPFPTFRERLIRLACSDQPIINEDELCNDLENDGLICWGSSLGGGSSAVGSGAPWDIRSWEAQDWFVKKWWILIGGVDGEIFKQTQWWREMRGEKACYPW
;
A
#
# COMPACT_ATOMS: atom_id res chain seq x y z
N MET A 1 7.65 -94.34 20.83
CA MET A 1 7.68 -95.41 19.81
C MET A 1 6.31 -95.40 19.16
N HIS A 2 6.18 -94.74 18.00
CA HIS A 2 6.12 -95.38 16.66
C HIS A 2 4.98 -96.41 16.62
N ASP A 3 3.98 -96.41 15.73
CA ASP A 3 3.77 -95.80 14.40
C ASP A 3 2.26 -95.99 14.07
N SER A 4 1.55 -95.06 13.42
CA SER A 4 1.29 -94.99 11.96
C SER A 4 0.50 -96.22 11.41
N THR A 5 -0.55 -96.21 10.59
CA THR A 5 -1.44 -95.27 9.88
C THR A 5 -2.51 -96.16 9.21
N SER A 6 -3.71 -95.68 8.89
CA SER A 6 -4.44 -96.15 7.70
C SER A 6 -5.59 -95.21 7.33
N HIS A 7 -5.51 -94.73 6.08
CA HIS A 7 -6.34 -93.74 5.42
C HIS A 7 -7.77 -94.20 5.09
N GLY A 8 -8.73 -93.28 5.21
CA GLY A 8 -9.98 -93.30 4.46
C GLY A 8 -9.98 -92.16 3.45
N ALA A 9 -10.13 -92.49 2.16
CA ALA A 9 -10.31 -91.54 1.07
C ALA A 9 -11.71 -91.76 0.47
N GLY A 10 -12.45 -90.69 0.24
CA GLY A 10 -13.78 -90.75 -0.35
C GLY A 10 -14.35 -89.39 -0.75
N HIS A 11 -14.08 -89.01 -2.00
CA HIS A 11 -14.91 -88.21 -2.91
C HIS A 11 -15.36 -86.78 -2.51
N GLU A 12 -14.70 -85.77 -3.09
CA GLU A 12 -15.31 -84.46 -3.35
C GLU A 12 -15.57 -84.27 -4.85
N CYS A 13 -16.79 -83.83 -5.15
CA CYS A 13 -17.36 -83.56 -6.46
C CYS A 13 -16.85 -82.21 -6.99
N VAL A 14 -16.19 -82.18 -8.15
CA VAL A 14 -15.71 -80.94 -8.78
C VAL A 14 -16.84 -80.31 -9.57
N ALA A 15 -17.40 -79.21 -9.06
CA ALA A 15 -18.31 -78.34 -9.80
C ALA A 15 -17.52 -77.53 -10.86
N SER A 16 -17.88 -77.71 -12.13
CA SER A 16 -17.32 -76.94 -13.24
C SER A 16 -17.83 -75.50 -13.20
N SER A 17 -16.94 -74.56 -12.87
CA SER A 17 -17.21 -73.12 -12.93
C SER A 17 -16.92 -72.60 -14.35
N THR A 18 -17.97 -72.32 -15.12
CA THR A 18 -17.87 -71.57 -16.38
C THR A 18 -17.56 -70.11 -16.06
N GLN A 19 -16.28 -69.73 -16.20
CA GLN A 19 -15.80 -68.37 -16.00
C GLN A 19 -16.13 -67.52 -17.25
N LEU A 20 -16.98 -66.50 -17.10
CA LEU A 20 -17.31 -65.55 -18.17
C LEU A 20 -16.07 -64.71 -18.52
N ARG A 21 -15.64 -64.77 -19.78
CA ARG A 21 -14.52 -64.01 -20.33
C ARG A 21 -14.93 -62.54 -20.50
N THR A 22 -14.46 -61.68 -19.61
CA THR A 22 -14.68 -60.21 -19.62
C THR A 22 -13.57 -59.43 -20.35
N ASP A 23 -12.71 -60.14 -21.09
CA ASP A 23 -11.50 -59.64 -21.74
C ASP A 23 -11.74 -58.69 -22.93
N LYS A 24 -12.99 -58.34 -23.24
CA LYS A 24 -13.36 -57.41 -24.33
C LYS A 24 -14.46 -56.41 -23.98
N ILE A 25 -14.52 -55.93 -22.73
CA ILE A 25 -15.31 -54.72 -22.45
C ILE A 25 -14.48 -53.51 -22.89
N LEU A 26 -14.75 -53.03 -24.10
CA LEU A 26 -14.24 -51.74 -24.59
C LEU A 26 -14.86 -50.61 -23.75
N ALA A 27 -14.11 -50.14 -22.75
CA ALA A 27 -14.44 -48.92 -22.04
C ALA A 27 -14.24 -47.74 -23.00
N VAL A 28 -15.33 -47.14 -23.47
CA VAL A 28 -15.30 -45.90 -24.25
C VAL A 28 -14.72 -44.81 -23.35
N GLN A 29 -13.44 -44.49 -23.52
CA GLN A 29 -12.86 -43.31 -22.90
C GLN A 29 -13.32 -42.08 -23.67
N ASN A 30 -14.20 -41.30 -23.07
CA ASN A 30 -14.61 -40.02 -23.63
C ASN A 30 -13.40 -39.07 -23.62
N SER A 31 -12.69 -38.98 -24.75
CA SER A 31 -11.51 -38.14 -24.93
C SER A 31 -11.84 -36.67 -25.21
N ASN A 32 -13.08 -36.24 -24.92
CA ASN A 32 -13.42 -34.82 -24.87
C ASN A 32 -12.76 -34.19 -23.64
N LYS A 33 -11.51 -33.74 -23.79
CA LYS A 33 -10.96 -32.67 -22.95
C LYS A 33 -11.73 -31.40 -23.29
N ALA A 34 -12.94 -31.28 -22.75
CA ALA A 34 -13.62 -30.01 -22.67
C ALA A 34 -12.67 -29.03 -21.98
N TYR A 35 -12.44 -27.86 -22.56
CA TYR A 35 -11.73 -26.79 -21.90
C TYR A 35 -12.49 -26.46 -20.61
N VAL A 36 -11.98 -26.92 -19.47
CA VAL A 36 -12.50 -26.55 -18.16
C VAL A 36 -11.82 -25.24 -17.80
N ALA A 37 -12.58 -24.15 -17.88
CA ALA A 37 -12.10 -22.87 -17.35
C ALA A 37 -11.68 -23.09 -15.89
N PRO A 38 -10.50 -22.63 -15.47
CA PRO A 38 -10.06 -22.79 -14.09
C PRO A 38 -11.11 -22.17 -13.16
N LEU A 39 -11.46 -22.88 -12.08
CA LEU A 39 -12.35 -22.35 -11.06
C LEU A 39 -11.74 -21.05 -10.50
N PRO A 40 -12.56 -20.02 -10.23
CA PRO A 40 -12.08 -18.82 -9.57
C PRO A 40 -11.41 -19.19 -8.25
N ASP A 41 -10.11 -18.90 -8.14
CA ASP A 41 -9.32 -19.16 -6.95
C ASP A 41 -9.23 -17.87 -6.11
N ILE A 42 -9.93 -17.89 -4.98
CA ILE A 42 -9.97 -16.78 -4.01
C ILE A 42 -8.58 -16.35 -3.51
N HIS A 43 -7.58 -17.22 -3.56
CA HIS A 43 -6.22 -16.94 -3.11
C HIS A 43 -5.28 -16.44 -4.22
N ARG A 44 -5.66 -16.63 -5.49
CA ARG A 44 -4.89 -16.13 -6.65
C ARG A 44 -5.29 -14.71 -7.07
N ASN A 45 -6.54 -14.31 -6.81
CA ASN A 45 -7.06 -12.97 -7.13
C ASN A 45 -7.38 -12.12 -5.88
N ASN A 46 -6.63 -12.29 -4.80
CA ASN A 46 -6.83 -11.45 -3.61
C ASN A 46 -6.18 -10.07 -3.77
N ILE A 47 -6.89 -9.03 -3.35
CA ILE A 47 -6.30 -7.69 -3.19
C ILE A 47 -5.31 -7.78 -2.03
N ARG A 48 -4.03 -7.56 -2.30
CA ARG A 48 -2.96 -7.57 -1.29
C ARG A 48 -2.48 -6.14 -1.04
N ILE A 49 -2.86 -5.60 0.10
CA ILE A 49 -2.32 -4.34 0.61
C ILE A 49 -1.11 -4.68 1.48
N LYS A 50 0.00 -4.00 1.27
CA LYS A 50 1.22 -4.13 2.07
C LYS A 50 1.63 -2.76 2.60
N GLN A 51 2.19 -2.73 3.80
CA GLN A 51 2.87 -1.53 4.28
C GLN A 51 4.13 -1.30 3.43
N LEU A 52 4.25 -0.08 2.92
CA LEU A 52 5.46 0.47 2.32
C LEU A 52 6.19 1.27 3.40
N LEU A 53 7.52 1.18 3.43
CA LEU A 53 8.33 2.00 4.33
C LEU A 53 8.12 3.48 4.01
N PHE A 54 8.03 4.32 5.05
CA PHE A 54 7.86 5.76 4.90
C PHE A 54 8.89 6.37 3.94
N VAL A 55 10.18 6.09 4.19
CA VAL A 55 11.29 6.58 3.35
C VAL A 55 11.16 6.09 1.89
N ALA A 56 10.75 4.84 1.67
CA ALA A 56 10.56 4.31 0.32
C ALA A 56 9.40 5.02 -0.41
N ALA A 57 8.34 5.38 0.31
CA ALA A 57 7.23 6.17 -0.21
C ALA A 57 7.70 7.59 -0.59
N CYS A 58 8.47 8.24 0.28
CA CYS A 58 9.09 9.55 0.04
C CYS A 58 10.02 9.53 -1.19
N VAL A 59 10.90 8.54 -1.31
CA VAL A 59 11.80 8.38 -2.47
C VAL A 59 11.02 8.19 -3.78
N ALA A 60 9.92 7.43 -3.75
CA ALA A 60 9.06 7.27 -4.92
C ALA A 60 8.41 8.60 -5.34
N ASN A 61 7.94 9.40 -4.38
CA ASN A 61 7.39 10.73 -4.66
C ASN A 61 8.46 11.71 -5.14
N ALA A 62 9.65 11.71 -4.54
CA ALA A 62 10.80 12.51 -4.97
C ALA A 62 11.18 12.23 -6.42
N SER A 63 11.22 10.95 -6.80
CA SER A 63 11.51 10.51 -8.17
C SER A 63 10.50 11.07 -9.18
N LEU A 64 9.22 11.17 -8.80
CA LEU A 64 8.17 11.78 -9.63
C LEU A 64 8.28 13.29 -9.74
N LEU A 65 8.80 13.94 -8.70
CA LEU A 65 9.05 15.38 -8.66
C LEU A 65 10.37 15.77 -9.33
N GLY A 66 11.22 14.79 -9.68
CA GLY A 66 12.56 15.04 -10.21
C GLY A 66 13.55 15.56 -9.15
N LEU A 67 13.29 15.30 -7.87
CA LEU A 67 14.16 15.70 -6.76
C LEU A 67 15.29 14.68 -6.56
N PRO A 68 16.56 15.10 -6.40
CA PRO A 68 17.65 14.20 -6.06
C PRO A 68 17.47 13.67 -4.64
N ILE A 69 17.69 12.36 -4.44
CA ILE A 69 17.53 11.71 -3.14
C ILE A 69 18.55 12.28 -2.14
N GLU A 70 19.76 12.56 -2.60
CA GLU A 70 20.83 13.14 -1.78
C GLU A 70 20.48 14.52 -1.22
N GLY A 71 19.58 15.24 -1.88
CA GLY A 71 19.08 16.53 -1.40
C GLY A 71 18.04 16.43 -0.30
N LEU A 72 17.44 15.25 -0.06
CA LEU A 72 16.44 15.05 0.98
C LEU A 72 17.04 14.83 2.37
N ASP A 73 18.31 14.41 2.44
CA ASP A 73 19.00 14.15 3.71
C ASP A 73 19.90 15.34 4.13
N CYS A 74 19.88 16.44 3.37
CA CYS A 74 20.75 17.59 3.59
C CYS A 74 20.02 18.73 4.27
N ASP A 75 20.29 18.99 5.56
CA ASP A 75 19.62 20.03 6.37
C ASP A 75 19.60 21.44 5.74
N SER A 76 20.54 21.73 4.84
CA SER A 76 20.64 23.03 4.15
C SER A 76 19.98 23.07 2.77
N ALA A 77 19.33 21.99 2.35
CA ALA A 77 18.68 21.92 1.04
C ALA A 77 17.41 22.77 1.02
N GLU A 78 17.23 23.52 -0.07
CA GLU A 78 16.04 24.31 -0.32
C GLU A 78 15.17 23.65 -1.39
N SER A 79 13.85 23.68 -1.19
CA SER A 79 12.89 23.20 -2.18
C SER A 79 13.06 23.93 -3.52
N PRO A 80 13.04 23.22 -4.66
CA PRO A 80 13.05 23.87 -5.97
C PRO A 80 11.71 24.56 -6.32
N PHE A 81 10.66 24.36 -5.53
CA PHE A 81 9.42 25.11 -5.69
C PHE A 81 9.49 26.50 -5.07
N PHE A 82 10.35 26.71 -4.08
CA PHE A 82 10.55 28.02 -3.48
C PHE A 82 11.09 29.01 -4.53
N ARG A 83 10.43 30.16 -4.65
CA ARG A 83 10.82 31.24 -5.56
C ARG A 83 11.02 32.51 -4.73
N ASN A 84 12.28 32.91 -4.56
CA ASN A 84 12.61 34.10 -3.79
C ASN A 84 11.89 35.35 -4.35
N CYS A 85 11.27 36.14 -3.47
CA CYS A 85 10.56 37.38 -3.78
C CYS A 85 9.33 37.26 -4.72
N ILE A 86 8.71 36.08 -4.87
CA ILE A 86 7.44 35.97 -5.62
C ILE A 86 6.28 36.62 -4.84
N SER A 87 5.44 37.40 -5.52
CA SER A 87 4.20 37.93 -4.93
C SER A 87 3.16 36.83 -4.74
N GLU A 88 2.29 36.96 -3.74
CA GLU A 88 1.23 35.97 -3.47
C GLU A 88 0.30 35.72 -4.66
N SER A 89 -0.07 36.76 -5.43
CA SER A 89 -0.90 36.62 -6.64
C SER A 89 -0.19 35.79 -7.71
N ALA A 90 1.06 36.12 -8.03
CA ALA A 90 1.87 35.36 -8.99
C ALA A 90 2.12 33.91 -8.54
N ALA A 91 2.27 33.67 -7.24
CA ALA A 91 2.39 32.31 -6.69
C ALA A 91 1.10 31.50 -6.92
N LYS A 92 -0.07 32.08 -6.65
CA LYS A 92 -1.37 31.45 -6.91
C LYS A 92 -1.56 31.16 -8.40
N ASP A 93 -1.21 32.10 -9.27
CA ASP A 93 -1.30 31.92 -10.73
C ASP A 93 -0.35 30.81 -11.21
N SER A 94 0.85 30.72 -10.66
CA SER A 94 1.82 29.66 -10.97
C SER A 94 1.28 28.28 -10.55
N CYS A 95 0.70 28.17 -9.34
CA CYS A 95 0.11 26.93 -8.84
C CYS A 95 -1.02 26.39 -9.74
N LEU A 96 -1.76 27.29 -10.41
CA LEU A 96 -2.86 26.93 -11.31
C LEU A 96 -2.38 26.47 -12.69
N ASN A 97 -1.24 26.96 -13.17
CA ASN A 97 -0.83 26.81 -14.58
C ASN A 97 0.45 25.98 -14.76
N ASP A 98 1.47 26.17 -13.92
CA ASP A 98 2.82 25.63 -14.16
C ASP A 98 2.91 24.12 -13.81
N PHE A 99 2.11 23.66 -12.85
CA PHE A 99 2.28 22.36 -12.20
C PHE A 99 1.20 21.33 -12.58
N LEU A 100 0.45 21.56 -13.65
CA LEU A 100 -0.64 20.67 -14.08
C LEU A 100 -0.16 19.26 -14.45
N HIS A 101 1.11 19.12 -14.84
CA HIS A 101 1.75 17.86 -15.17
C HIS A 101 2.04 16.98 -13.93
N LEU A 102 2.03 17.57 -12.73
CA LEU A 102 2.23 16.84 -11.47
C LEU A 102 0.93 16.21 -10.97
N ASN A 103 1.07 15.12 -10.21
CA ASN A 103 -0.03 14.49 -9.49
C ASN A 103 -0.72 15.50 -8.57
N THR A 104 -2.05 15.46 -8.51
CA THR A 104 -2.89 16.45 -7.83
C THR A 104 -2.43 16.77 -6.40
N TYR A 105 -2.08 15.76 -5.61
CA TYR A 105 -1.69 15.93 -4.21
C TYR A 105 -0.21 16.29 -4.00
N LEU A 106 0.62 16.20 -5.04
CA LEU A 106 2.03 16.63 -5.04
C LEU A 106 2.26 17.99 -5.71
N ARG A 107 1.20 18.61 -6.25
CA ARG A 107 1.31 19.99 -6.75
C ARG A 107 1.71 20.93 -5.60
N PRO A 108 2.61 21.89 -5.84
CA PRO A 108 2.98 22.83 -4.81
C PRO A 108 1.83 23.80 -4.51
N SER A 109 1.78 24.26 -3.27
CA SER A 109 0.90 25.33 -2.80
C SER A 109 1.57 26.69 -2.98
N ALA A 110 0.77 27.76 -2.95
CA ALA A 110 1.32 29.12 -2.96
C ALA A 110 2.31 29.34 -1.80
N THR A 111 2.04 28.72 -0.64
CA THR A 111 2.92 28.79 0.54
C THR A 111 4.30 28.18 0.29
N GLN A 112 4.38 27.04 -0.41
CA GLN A 112 5.66 26.46 -0.83
C GLN A 112 6.43 27.37 -1.80
N LEU A 113 5.72 28.09 -2.69
CA LEU A 113 6.37 29.03 -3.60
C LEU A 113 6.92 30.27 -2.87
N THR A 114 6.28 30.69 -1.78
CA THR A 114 6.59 31.97 -1.10
C THR A 114 7.51 31.85 0.11
N ILE A 115 7.56 30.70 0.79
CA ILE A 115 8.32 30.50 2.03
C ILE A 115 9.43 29.48 1.78
N CYS A 116 10.67 29.81 2.15
CA CYS A 116 11.78 28.87 2.04
C CYS A 116 11.56 27.68 2.98
N HIS A 117 11.73 26.47 2.46
CA HIS A 117 11.46 25.23 3.19
C HIS A 117 12.26 24.07 2.58
N HIS A 118 12.41 23.00 3.36
CA HIS A 118 13.18 21.81 2.96
C HIS A 118 12.41 20.92 1.97
N PRO A 119 13.05 20.33 0.94
CA PRO A 119 12.39 19.51 -0.09
C PRO A 119 11.71 18.23 0.42
N TYR A 120 12.05 17.72 1.60
CA TYR A 120 11.32 16.58 2.20
C TYR A 120 9.82 16.91 2.40
N ILE A 121 9.47 18.18 2.58
CA ILE A 121 8.07 18.57 2.73
C ILE A 121 7.34 18.39 1.40
N ASP A 122 8.00 18.62 0.26
CA ASP A 122 7.41 18.51 -1.07
C ASP A 122 6.95 17.09 -1.42
N VAL A 123 7.63 16.09 -0.88
CA VAL A 123 7.34 14.68 -1.18
C VAL A 123 6.13 14.14 -0.43
N LEU A 124 5.59 14.91 0.54
CA LEU A 124 4.41 14.53 1.31
C LEU A 124 3.12 14.81 0.51
N PRO A 125 2.26 13.81 0.22
CA PRO A 125 1.07 13.98 -0.63
C PRO A 125 -0.13 14.57 0.13
N PHE A 126 0.12 15.56 0.99
CA PHE A 126 -0.87 16.17 1.87
C PHE A 126 -0.82 17.71 1.76
N PRO A 127 -1.46 18.31 0.73
CA PRO A 127 -1.46 19.76 0.51
C PRO A 127 -1.73 20.59 1.78
N THR A 128 -2.76 20.24 2.56
CA THR A 128 -3.13 20.97 3.78
C THR A 128 -2.06 20.86 4.86
N PHE A 129 -1.51 19.65 5.03
CA PHE A 129 -0.47 19.39 6.02
C PHE A 129 0.84 20.13 5.67
N ARG A 130 1.26 20.09 4.41
CA ARG A 130 2.46 20.81 3.92
C ARG A 130 2.33 22.31 4.14
N GLU A 131 1.19 22.89 3.75
CA GLU A 131 0.93 24.33 3.92
C GLU A 131 0.99 24.75 5.39
N ARG A 132 0.43 23.94 6.30
CA ARG A 132 0.49 24.18 7.75
C ARG A 132 1.89 23.98 8.32
N LEU A 133 2.58 22.92 7.93
CA LEU A 133 3.95 22.63 8.35
C LEU A 133 4.87 23.81 8.03
N ILE A 134 4.86 24.27 6.78
CA ILE A 134 5.73 25.38 6.36
C ILE A 134 5.42 26.66 7.14
N ARG A 135 4.14 26.99 7.36
CA ARG A 135 3.78 28.19 8.14
C ARG A 135 4.19 28.12 9.61
N LEU A 136 4.22 26.92 10.19
CA LEU A 136 4.44 26.74 11.62
C LEU A 136 5.90 26.37 11.97
N ALA A 137 6.66 25.80 11.03
CA ALA A 137 8.06 25.40 11.21
C ALA A 137 9.04 26.35 10.52
N CYS A 138 8.71 26.90 9.35
CA CYS A 138 9.64 27.71 8.55
C CYS A 138 9.48 29.23 8.77
N SER A 139 8.90 29.65 9.89
CA SER A 139 8.77 31.07 10.26
C SER A 139 9.90 31.51 11.20
N ASP A 140 10.09 32.82 11.37
CA ASP A 140 11.11 33.38 12.28
C ASP A 140 10.94 32.91 13.74
N GLN A 141 9.71 32.50 14.12
CA GLN A 141 9.38 31.97 15.44
C GLN A 141 8.60 30.66 15.28
N PRO A 142 9.29 29.52 15.09
CA PRO A 142 8.63 28.24 14.88
C PRO A 142 7.81 27.84 16.10
N ILE A 143 6.59 27.38 15.84
CA ILE A 143 5.63 26.94 16.87
C ILE A 143 5.78 25.43 17.13
N ILE A 144 6.29 24.70 16.15
CA ILE A 144 6.50 23.25 16.21
C ILE A 144 7.98 22.91 16.07
N ASN A 145 8.38 21.78 16.64
CA ASN A 145 9.71 21.24 16.45
C ASN A 145 9.74 20.33 15.22
N GLU A 146 10.46 20.75 14.19
CA GLU A 146 10.60 20.01 12.93
C GLU A 146 11.34 18.69 13.11
N ASP A 147 12.43 18.66 13.90
CA ASP A 147 13.20 17.44 14.17
C ASP A 147 12.34 16.36 14.84
N GLU A 148 11.47 16.79 15.75
CA GLU A 148 10.52 15.89 16.42
C GLU A 148 9.49 15.32 15.45
N LEU A 149 9.02 16.14 14.50
CA LEU A 149 8.11 15.69 13.46
C LEU A 149 8.79 14.70 12.52
N CYS A 150 10.01 14.98 12.07
CA CYS A 150 10.79 14.09 11.21
C CYS A 150 10.99 12.73 11.89
N ASN A 151 11.41 12.72 13.16
CA ASN A 151 11.54 11.49 13.93
C ASN A 151 10.21 10.73 14.02
N ASP A 152 9.10 11.40 14.27
CA ASP A 152 7.79 10.75 14.35
C ASP A 152 7.32 10.18 13.01
N LEU A 153 7.61 10.86 11.90
CA LEU A 153 7.32 10.39 10.54
C LEU A 153 8.14 9.13 10.20
N GLU A 154 9.43 9.13 10.54
CA GLU A 154 10.32 7.97 10.36
C GLU A 154 9.93 6.77 11.23
N ASN A 155 9.37 7.02 12.41
CA ASN A 155 8.91 5.99 13.35
C ASN A 155 7.43 5.62 13.15
N ASP A 156 7.02 5.41 11.88
CA ASP A 156 5.70 4.93 11.48
C ASP A 156 4.51 5.82 11.93
N GLY A 157 4.73 7.13 12.16
CA GLY A 157 3.65 8.07 12.46
C GLY A 157 2.60 8.14 11.34
N LEU A 158 3.06 8.02 10.09
CA LEU A 158 2.25 7.84 8.90
C LEU A 158 2.62 6.53 8.18
N ILE A 159 1.63 5.68 7.98
CA ILE A 159 1.77 4.41 7.27
C ILE A 159 1.31 4.59 5.84
N CYS A 160 2.17 4.26 4.88
CA CYS A 160 1.79 4.15 3.47
C CYS A 160 1.41 2.71 3.14
N TRP A 161 0.17 2.49 2.75
CA TRP A 161 -0.39 1.26 2.24
C TRP A 161 -0.21 1.18 0.71
N GLY A 162 0.66 0.28 0.28
CA GLY A 162 0.93 -0.01 -1.13
C GLY A 162 0.19 -1.23 -1.68
N SER A 163 -0.14 -1.20 -2.97
CA SER A 163 -0.61 -2.40 -3.70
C SER A 163 0.56 -3.04 -4.43
N SER A 164 0.90 -4.28 -4.08
CA SER A 164 1.86 -5.07 -4.85
C SER A 164 1.07 -5.92 -5.84
N LEU A 165 1.00 -5.48 -7.09
CA LEU A 165 0.82 -6.41 -8.20
C LEU A 165 2.06 -7.31 -8.18
N GLY A 166 1.87 -8.61 -8.00
CA GLY A 166 2.99 -9.55 -7.84
C GLY A 166 4.00 -9.39 -8.97
N GLY A 167 5.25 -9.12 -8.61
CA GLY A 167 6.38 -9.04 -9.52
C GLY A 167 6.73 -7.61 -9.94
N GLY A 168 7.58 -6.96 -9.14
CA GLY A 168 8.54 -5.93 -9.58
C GLY A 168 7.99 -4.70 -10.33
N SER A 169 8.22 -3.54 -9.70
CA SER A 169 8.13 -2.19 -10.28
C SER A 169 6.77 -1.50 -10.17
N SER A 170 6.76 -0.51 -9.27
CA SER A 170 5.79 0.56 -9.07
C SER A 170 4.35 0.16 -8.77
N ALA A 171 3.86 0.60 -7.60
CA ALA A 171 2.44 0.56 -7.29
C ALA A 171 1.69 1.47 -8.28
N VAL A 172 1.01 0.88 -9.26
CA VAL A 172 0.15 1.59 -10.21
C VAL A 172 -1.30 1.44 -9.73
N GLY A 173 -1.97 2.56 -9.42
CA GLY A 173 -3.37 2.60 -8.98
C GLY A 173 -3.56 2.93 -7.49
N SER A 174 -4.64 2.43 -6.89
CA SER A 174 -4.94 2.55 -5.45
C SER A 174 -3.80 1.90 -4.65
N GLY A 175 -3.07 2.68 -3.86
CA GLY A 175 -1.85 2.24 -3.15
C GLY A 175 -0.55 2.85 -3.69
N ALA A 176 -0.62 3.93 -4.45
CA ALA A 176 0.56 4.69 -4.86
C ALA A 176 0.96 5.73 -3.78
N PRO A 177 2.27 5.95 -3.53
CA PRO A 177 2.74 6.91 -2.53
C PRO A 177 2.29 8.36 -2.72
N TRP A 178 1.94 8.77 -3.94
CA TRP A 178 1.45 10.11 -4.26
C TRP A 178 -0.07 10.27 -4.11
N ASP A 179 -0.80 9.18 -3.85
CA ASP A 179 -2.24 9.20 -3.59
C ASP A 179 -2.47 9.24 -2.08
N ILE A 180 -3.18 10.26 -1.62
CA ILE A 180 -3.52 10.45 -0.22
C ILE A 180 -4.24 9.23 0.39
N ARG A 181 -5.06 8.51 -0.40
CA ARG A 181 -5.83 7.35 0.07
C ARG A 181 -4.93 6.18 0.48
N SER A 182 -3.68 6.19 0.02
CA SER A 182 -2.68 5.20 0.41
C SER A 182 -2.17 5.43 1.82
N TRP A 183 -2.55 6.49 2.53
CA TRP A 183 -1.93 6.84 3.80
C TRP A 183 -2.89 6.77 4.99
N GLU A 184 -2.35 6.33 6.12
CA GLU A 184 -3.05 6.24 7.39
C GLU A 184 -2.15 6.75 8.52
N ALA A 185 -2.67 7.61 9.40
CA ALA A 185 -1.94 8.07 10.58
C ALA A 185 -2.19 7.19 11.80
N GLN A 186 -1.15 7.01 12.60
CA GLN A 186 -1.26 6.39 13.93
C GLN A 186 -2.07 7.27 14.89
N ASP A 187 -2.77 6.65 15.84
CA ASP A 187 -3.56 7.35 16.86
C ASP A 187 -2.77 8.42 17.61
N TRP A 188 -1.55 8.07 18.02
CA TRP A 188 -0.67 8.98 18.75
C TRP A 188 -0.18 10.12 17.87
N PHE A 189 0.04 9.87 16.57
CA PHE A 189 0.48 10.87 15.61
C PHE A 189 -0.64 11.90 15.37
N VAL A 190 -1.88 11.43 15.22
CA VAL A 190 -3.05 12.31 15.10
C VAL A 190 -3.21 13.21 16.32
N LYS A 191 -2.99 12.66 17.52
CA LYS A 191 -3.02 13.41 18.79
C LYS A 191 -1.99 14.50 18.87
N LYS A 192 -0.74 14.15 18.58
CA LYS A 192 0.41 15.04 18.73
C LYS A 192 0.41 16.14 17.67
N TRP A 193 0.17 15.78 16.41
CA TRP A 193 0.28 16.68 15.26
C TRP A 193 -1.05 17.22 14.77
N TRP A 194 -2.07 17.26 15.64
CA TRP A 194 -3.43 17.72 15.31
C TRP A 194 -3.45 19.09 14.63
N ILE A 195 -2.60 20.01 15.09
CA ILE A 195 -2.46 21.36 14.52
C ILE A 195 -2.03 21.34 13.05
N LEU A 196 -1.18 20.40 12.66
CA LEU A 196 -0.70 20.20 11.29
C LEU A 196 -1.71 19.45 10.43
N ILE A 197 -2.39 18.46 11.00
CA ILE A 197 -3.39 17.66 10.29
C ILE A 197 -4.55 18.52 9.77
N GLY A 198 -4.87 19.61 10.47
CA GLY A 198 -5.92 20.53 10.05
C GLY A 198 -7.31 20.12 10.52
N GLY A 199 -7.37 19.36 11.61
CA GLY A 199 -8.60 18.98 12.27
C GLY A 199 -9.39 17.91 11.51
N VAL A 200 -10.70 17.87 11.77
CA VAL A 200 -11.62 16.87 11.17
C VAL A 200 -11.74 17.01 9.65
N ASP A 201 -11.47 18.20 9.13
CA ASP A 201 -11.47 18.45 7.69
C ASP A 201 -10.14 18.12 7.01
N GLY A 202 -9.12 17.86 7.82
CA GLY A 202 -7.79 17.49 7.42
C GLY A 202 -7.76 16.24 6.56
N GLU A 203 -7.00 16.34 5.48
CA GLU A 203 -6.64 15.28 4.56
C GLU A 203 -6.25 13.98 5.26
N ILE A 204 -5.24 14.04 6.14
CA ILE A 204 -4.71 12.88 6.87
C ILE A 204 -5.78 12.27 7.78
N PHE A 205 -6.56 13.09 8.48
CA PHE A 205 -7.60 12.61 9.39
C PHE A 205 -8.72 11.89 8.62
N LYS A 206 -9.22 12.48 7.53
CA LYS A 206 -10.26 11.88 6.68
C LYS A 206 -9.84 10.51 6.14
N GLN A 207 -8.59 10.38 5.67
CA GLN A 207 -8.11 9.08 5.19
C GLN A 207 -7.92 8.08 6.33
N THR A 208 -7.42 8.52 7.47
CA THR A 208 -7.28 7.67 8.66
C THR A 208 -8.64 7.14 9.12
N GLN A 209 -9.68 7.97 9.14
CA GLN A 209 -11.05 7.53 9.43
C GLN A 209 -11.54 6.49 8.43
N TRP A 210 -11.35 6.76 7.14
CA TRP A 210 -11.77 5.84 6.09
C TRP A 210 -11.13 4.46 6.26
N TRP A 211 -9.82 4.39 6.52
CA TRP A 211 -9.12 3.11 6.75
C TRP A 211 -9.68 2.34 7.94
N ARG A 212 -10.00 3.03 9.04
CA ARG A 212 -10.62 2.44 10.23
C ARG A 212 -12.03 1.94 9.97
N GLU A 213 -12.85 2.76 9.31
CA GLU A 213 -14.22 2.40 8.93
C GLU A 213 -14.23 1.16 8.04
N MET A 214 -13.30 1.07 7.08
CA MET A 214 -13.14 -0.12 6.23
C MET A 214 -12.78 -1.37 7.03
N ARG A 215 -12.11 -1.24 8.17
CA ARG A 215 -11.81 -2.34 9.10
C ARG A 215 -12.90 -2.57 10.17
N GLY A 216 -13.96 -1.76 10.18
CA GLY A 216 -15.00 -1.81 11.22
C GLY A 216 -14.51 -1.34 12.60
N GLU A 217 -13.43 -0.58 12.64
CA GLU A 217 -12.89 0.01 13.86
C GLU A 217 -13.69 1.25 14.27
N LYS A 218 -13.61 1.63 15.56
CA LYS A 218 -14.27 2.85 16.04
C LYS A 218 -13.59 4.08 15.45
N ALA A 219 -14.40 5.11 15.15
CA ALA A 219 -13.90 6.40 14.66
C ALA A 219 -12.83 6.98 15.59
N CYS A 220 -11.83 7.64 15.01
CA CYS A 220 -10.87 8.43 15.78
C CYS A 220 -11.62 9.65 16.33
N TYR A 221 -11.98 9.63 17.61
CA TYR A 221 -12.59 10.80 18.22
C TYR A 221 -11.53 11.90 18.36
N PRO A 222 -11.82 13.15 17.97
CA PRO A 222 -11.09 14.27 18.53
C PRO A 222 -11.50 14.30 20.01
N TRP A 223 -10.58 13.82 20.85
CA TRP A 223 -10.65 13.89 22.31
C TRP A 223 -11.06 15.28 22.79
#